data_AF-A0A8W8MLS9-F1
#
_entry.id   AF-A0A8W8MLS9-F1
#
_cell.length_a   1.000
_cell.length_b   1.000
_cell.length_c   1.000
_cell.angle_alpha   90.00
_cell.angle_beta   90.00
_cell.angle_gamma   90.00
#
_symmetry.space_group_name_H-M   'P 1'
#
loop_
_entity.id
_entity.type
_entity.pdbx_description
1 polymer ?
#
loop_
_entity_poly.entity_id
_entity_poly.type
_entity_poly.pdbx_seq_one_letter_code
_entity_poly.pdbx_strand_id
1 'polypeptide(L)'
;MLSGFVDHSLNYSYIIMIIYKQFYSLKSAADQGSLYQLRNVVRRVDVQGPEGVTSSYRSHMNFVQDCLDSFVLGACLHMFGMDSLDGVPVNVEIPHFLHLASIEEQYAWLKELGEQLFKTYIKLNEDSLINIQMTDQVSEMDDQELLLAEMYDSRINRYSCTCNKTYKTKGHFKRHLEKEHEWGFALNQDTTNSAMHSKEDHVAVWRASFMKLSLLLRDTEDAYQYGDGDRIFRNVKFEMLCADAAHHTKYRLWLWRMQAYETAILSPRQAVEYKWNCTANTHGGKGKNIPNDNLVETLVQKIKKKLREQGSNITHNSAQRIALSIQIQQELKENTSQVRKRDVQNQLLTETLSLIF
;
A
#
# COMPACT_ATOMS: atom_id res chain seq x y z
N MET A 1 19.06 -12.72 -18.27
CA MET A 1 17.67 -12.27 -18.47
C MET A 1 17.11 -11.53 -17.23
N LEU A 2 17.97 -10.78 -16.51
CA LEU A 2 17.62 -10.05 -15.26
C LEU A 2 18.08 -8.58 -15.30
N SER A 3 18.40 -8.03 -16.48
CA SER A 3 19.05 -6.73 -16.65
C SER A 3 18.09 -5.58 -16.96
N GLY A 4 16.85 -5.60 -16.45
CA GLY A 4 15.82 -4.63 -16.86
C GLY A 4 14.92 -4.03 -15.78
N PHE A 5 15.11 -4.32 -14.48
CA PHE A 5 14.08 -3.99 -13.47
C PHE A 5 14.62 -3.35 -12.18
N VAL A 6 15.78 -2.68 -12.22
CA VAL A 6 16.20 -1.83 -11.09
C VAL A 6 15.84 -0.39 -11.42
N ASP A 7 14.59 -0.03 -11.15
CA ASP A 7 14.10 1.33 -11.32
C ASP A 7 13.41 1.74 -10.01
N HIS A 8 14.19 2.36 -9.13
CA HIS A 8 13.85 3.32 -8.06
C HIS A 8 12.68 3.05 -7.09
N SER A 9 12.94 2.48 -5.91
CA SER A 9 12.13 2.71 -4.68
C SER A 9 10.61 2.44 -4.77
N LEU A 10 10.18 1.52 -5.63
CA LEU A 10 8.82 1.56 -6.20
C LEU A 10 7.68 1.00 -5.35
N ASN A 11 7.95 0.31 -4.23
CA ASN A 11 6.86 -0.39 -3.53
C ASN A 11 5.88 0.53 -2.80
N TYR A 12 6.28 1.75 -2.44
CA TYR A 12 5.38 2.66 -1.71
C TYR A 12 5.08 3.97 -2.43
N SER A 13 5.96 4.40 -3.34
CA SER A 13 5.81 5.70 -3.98
C SER A 13 4.51 5.83 -4.74
N TYR A 14 4.00 4.74 -5.34
CA TYR A 14 2.81 4.84 -6.18
C TYR A 14 1.50 4.99 -5.39
N ILE A 15 1.34 4.31 -4.24
CA ILE A 15 0.14 4.50 -3.39
C ILE A 15 0.09 5.94 -2.90
N ILE A 16 1.23 6.49 -2.47
CA ILE A 16 1.32 7.90 -2.10
C ILE A 16 0.98 8.78 -3.30
N MET A 17 1.49 8.49 -4.49
CA MET A 17 1.09 9.23 -5.71
C MET A 17 -0.42 9.17 -5.95
N ILE A 18 -1.07 8.03 -5.74
CA ILE A 18 -2.52 7.87 -5.87
C ILE A 18 -3.23 8.73 -4.81
N ILE A 19 -2.79 8.68 -3.56
CA ILE A 19 -3.33 9.51 -2.47
C ILE A 19 -3.26 11.00 -2.86
N TYR A 20 -2.11 11.47 -3.34
CA TYR A 20 -1.97 12.88 -3.73
C TYR A 20 -2.79 13.23 -4.98
N LYS A 21 -2.85 12.36 -5.98
CA LYS A 21 -3.69 12.59 -7.16
C LYS A 21 -5.17 12.73 -6.81
N GLN A 22 -5.64 11.95 -5.85
CA GLN A 22 -7.06 11.90 -5.49
C GLN A 22 -7.45 12.95 -4.44
N PHE A 23 -6.58 13.20 -3.46
CA PHE A 23 -6.91 13.94 -2.24
C PHE A 23 -6.14 15.25 -2.08
N TYR A 24 -5.15 15.54 -2.92
CA TYR A 24 -4.36 16.78 -2.84
C TYR A 24 -4.66 17.73 -4.01
N SER A 25 -5.25 18.89 -3.69
CA SER A 25 -5.54 19.94 -4.67
C SER A 25 -5.11 21.31 -4.16
N LEU A 26 -4.35 22.06 -4.97
CA LEU A 26 -3.96 23.43 -4.61
C LEU A 26 -5.17 24.38 -4.46
N LYS A 27 -6.31 24.01 -5.05
CA LYS A 27 -7.54 24.80 -4.95
C LYS A 27 -8.25 24.62 -3.61
N SER A 28 -7.93 23.58 -2.85
CA SER A 28 -8.62 23.26 -1.59
C SER A 28 -8.04 24.00 -0.38
N ALA A 29 -7.32 25.10 -0.59
CA ALA A 29 -6.68 25.86 0.50
C ALA A 29 -7.68 26.38 1.53
N ALA A 30 -8.89 26.71 1.08
CA ALA A 30 -9.99 27.18 1.92
C ALA A 30 -10.81 26.02 2.54
N ASP A 31 -10.66 24.80 2.02
CA ASP A 31 -11.43 23.64 2.46
C ASP A 31 -10.76 23.04 3.71
N GLN A 32 -11.35 23.33 4.87
CA GLN A 32 -10.85 22.85 6.16
C GLN A 32 -10.76 21.33 6.20
N GLY A 33 -9.61 20.82 6.64
CA GLY A 33 -9.35 19.39 6.70
C GLY A 33 -8.94 18.75 5.38
N SER A 34 -8.87 19.49 4.27
CA SER A 34 -8.25 18.97 3.05
C SER A 34 -6.74 18.83 3.21
N LEU A 35 -6.11 17.93 2.45
CA LEU A 35 -4.66 17.70 2.56
C LEU A 35 -3.85 18.98 2.28
N TYR A 36 -4.26 19.80 1.30
CA TYR A 36 -3.52 21.02 1.00
C TYR A 36 -3.67 22.07 2.11
N GLN A 37 -4.86 22.21 2.68
CA GLN A 37 -5.09 23.11 3.82
C GLN A 37 -4.28 22.66 5.03
N LEU A 38 -4.32 21.36 5.38
CA LEU A 38 -3.56 20.79 6.49
C LEU A 38 -2.05 21.00 6.29
N ARG A 39 -1.53 20.71 5.10
CA ARG A 39 -0.12 20.94 4.74
C ARG A 39 0.34 22.37 5.02
N ASN A 40 -0.52 23.36 4.74
CA ASN A 40 -0.22 24.77 4.99
C ASN A 40 -0.27 25.11 6.49
N VAL A 41 -1.23 24.55 7.23
CA VAL A 41 -1.34 24.73 8.69
C VAL A 41 -0.10 24.21 9.42
N VAL A 42 0.33 22.99 9.10
CA VAL A 42 1.52 22.37 9.72
C VAL A 42 2.84 22.80 9.09
N ARG A 43 2.81 23.70 8.10
CA ARG A 43 3.98 24.27 7.40
C ARG A 43 4.94 23.21 6.83
N ARG A 44 4.41 22.12 6.26
CA ARG A 44 5.20 21.08 5.57
C ARG A 44 5.61 21.54 4.17
N VAL A 45 6.63 22.40 4.10
CA VAL A 45 7.09 23.04 2.84
C VAL A 45 7.72 22.06 1.85
N ASP A 46 8.25 20.95 2.36
CA ASP A 46 8.88 19.84 1.64
C ASP A 46 7.87 18.88 0.99
N VAL A 47 6.58 19.01 1.34
CA VAL A 47 5.48 18.31 0.69
C VAL A 47 4.98 19.14 -0.48
N GLN A 48 4.97 18.52 -1.66
CA GLN A 48 4.48 19.08 -2.91
C GLN A 48 3.31 18.24 -3.43
N GLY A 49 2.78 18.59 -4.61
CA GLY A 49 1.76 17.77 -5.27
C GLY A 49 2.29 16.38 -5.69
N PRO A 50 1.49 15.61 -6.45
CA PRO A 50 1.81 14.23 -6.80
C PRO A 50 3.17 14.03 -7.50
N GLU A 51 3.68 15.05 -8.19
CA GLU A 51 4.98 15.01 -8.88
C GLU A 51 6.19 15.08 -7.93
N GLY A 52 6.01 15.61 -6.72
CA GLY A 52 7.07 15.69 -5.71
C GLY A 52 7.25 14.43 -4.88
N VAL A 53 6.35 13.44 -5.01
CA VAL A 53 6.36 12.22 -4.20
C VAL A 53 7.63 11.39 -4.44
N THR A 54 8.08 11.28 -5.68
CA THR A 54 9.28 10.48 -6.02
C THR A 54 10.57 11.13 -5.52
N SER A 55 10.64 12.47 -5.51
CA SER A 55 11.84 13.20 -5.08
C SER A 55 11.94 13.31 -3.55
N SER A 56 10.78 13.41 -2.87
CA SER A 56 10.71 13.64 -1.41
C SER A 56 9.79 12.63 -0.74
N TYR A 57 9.96 11.35 -1.07
CA TYR A 57 9.10 10.25 -0.62
C TYR A 57 8.84 10.26 0.89
N ARG A 58 9.90 10.35 1.71
CA ARG A 58 9.79 10.30 3.18
C ARG A 58 8.93 11.43 3.74
N SER A 59 9.08 12.64 3.20
CA SER A 59 8.28 13.80 3.60
C SER A 59 6.80 13.61 3.30
N HIS A 60 6.48 13.08 2.11
CA HIS A 60 5.10 12.82 1.70
C HIS A 60 4.49 11.66 2.52
N MET A 61 5.26 10.60 2.77
CA MET A 61 4.85 9.47 3.61
C MET A 61 4.49 9.93 5.02
N ASN A 62 5.40 10.66 5.68
CA ASN A 62 5.19 11.16 7.03
C ASN A 62 3.97 12.10 7.09
N PHE A 63 3.78 12.95 6.08
CA PHE A 63 2.62 13.83 6.04
C PHE A 63 1.29 13.07 5.90
N VAL A 64 1.24 12.02 5.08
CA VAL A 64 0.04 11.17 4.97
C VAL A 64 -0.24 10.45 6.30
N GLN A 65 0.80 9.97 6.98
CA GLN A 65 0.67 9.35 8.30
C GLN A 65 0.18 10.35 9.36
N ASP A 66 0.76 11.54 9.42
CA ASP A 66 0.34 12.64 10.31
C ASP A 66 -1.15 12.99 10.08
N CYS A 67 -1.57 13.08 8.81
CA CYS A 67 -2.96 13.34 8.46
C CYS A 67 -3.87 12.20 8.91
N LEU A 68 -3.50 10.94 8.64
CA LEU A 68 -4.27 9.77 9.07
C LEU A 68 -4.43 9.74 10.59
N ASP A 69 -3.35 9.94 11.35
CA ASP A 69 -3.41 9.99 12.81
C ASP A 69 -4.30 11.13 13.30
N SER A 70 -4.22 12.30 12.67
CA SER A 70 -5.09 13.43 12.99
C SER A 70 -6.57 13.11 12.76
N PHE A 71 -6.92 12.44 11.65
CA PHE A 71 -8.31 12.03 11.40
C PHE A 71 -8.79 10.94 12.35
N VAL A 72 -7.95 9.96 12.67
CA VAL A 72 -8.27 8.91 13.66
C VAL A 72 -8.49 9.53 15.03
N LEU A 73 -7.62 10.45 15.47
CA LEU A 73 -7.78 11.17 16.72
C LEU A 73 -9.06 12.01 16.75
N GLY A 74 -9.35 12.74 15.66
CA GLY A 74 -10.61 13.48 15.55
C GLY A 74 -11.85 12.60 15.62
N ALA A 75 -11.81 11.42 14.98
CA ALA A 75 -12.87 10.42 15.06
C ALA A 75 -13.03 9.86 16.48
N CYS A 76 -11.92 9.55 17.16
CA CYS A 76 -11.92 9.12 18.56
C CYS A 76 -12.52 10.19 19.49
N LEU A 77 -12.10 11.45 19.35
CA LEU A 77 -12.63 12.56 20.17
C LEU A 77 -14.14 12.69 19.99
N HIS A 78 -14.62 12.70 18.74
CA HIS A 78 -16.05 12.76 18.47
C HIS A 78 -16.81 11.53 19.01
N MET A 79 -16.25 10.33 18.84
CA MET A 79 -16.83 9.08 19.36
C MET A 79 -16.92 9.08 20.89
N PHE A 80 -15.91 9.61 21.57
CA PHE A 80 -15.85 9.69 23.03
C PHE A 80 -16.63 10.89 23.58
N GLY A 81 -17.11 11.81 22.74
CA GLY A 81 -17.77 13.04 23.20
C GLY A 81 -16.81 14.01 23.87
N MET A 82 -15.55 14.04 23.43
CA MET A 82 -14.49 14.88 23.97
C MET A 82 -14.21 16.08 23.05
N ASP A 83 -14.17 17.29 23.63
CA ASP A 83 -13.83 18.52 22.90
C ASP A 83 -12.32 18.73 22.73
N SER A 84 -11.50 18.06 23.55
CA SER A 84 -10.04 18.16 23.51
C SER A 84 -9.38 16.87 23.99
N LEU A 85 -8.08 16.71 23.72
CA LEU A 85 -7.30 15.54 24.15
C LEU A 85 -7.21 15.40 25.67
N ASP A 86 -7.33 16.51 26.40
CA ASP A 86 -7.33 16.54 27.87
C ASP A 86 -8.75 16.37 28.46
N GLY A 87 -9.76 16.19 27.61
CA GLY A 87 -11.15 15.98 28.00
C GLY A 87 -11.38 14.62 28.66
N VAL A 88 -12.53 14.49 29.34
CA VAL A 88 -12.98 13.20 29.88
C VAL A 88 -14.01 12.60 28.90
N PRO A 89 -13.91 11.32 28.53
CA PRO A 89 -14.92 10.65 27.72
C PRO A 89 -16.31 10.75 28.34
N VAL A 90 -17.28 11.22 27.57
CA VAL A 90 -18.69 11.35 27.97
C VAL A 90 -19.52 10.21 27.39
N ASN A 91 -19.21 9.80 26.16
CA ASN A 91 -20.04 8.84 25.42
C ASN A 91 -19.56 7.39 25.55
N VAL A 92 -18.39 7.16 26.14
CA VAL A 92 -17.81 5.82 26.31
C VAL A 92 -17.39 5.63 27.76
N GLU A 93 -17.98 4.64 28.42
CA GLU A 93 -17.56 4.22 29.75
C GLU A 93 -16.28 3.40 29.65
N ILE A 94 -15.19 3.93 30.22
CA ILE A 94 -13.95 3.16 30.38
C ILE A 94 -14.11 2.24 31.58
N PRO A 95 -13.92 0.91 31.43
CA PRO A 95 -14.02 -0.01 32.56
C PRO A 95 -13.03 0.39 33.67
N HIS A 96 -13.53 0.67 34.88
CA HIS A 96 -12.75 1.19 36.00
C HIS A 96 -11.51 0.35 36.36
N PHE A 97 -11.59 -0.97 36.14
CA PHE A 97 -10.52 -1.92 36.45
C PHE A 97 -9.84 -2.49 35.20
N LEU A 98 -9.96 -1.82 34.04
CA LEU A 98 -9.32 -2.29 32.79
C LEU A 98 -7.81 -2.50 32.96
N HIS A 99 -7.14 -1.64 33.73
CA HIS A 99 -5.72 -1.76 34.03
C HIS A 99 -5.34 -2.98 34.89
N LEU A 100 -6.32 -3.57 35.60
CA LEU A 100 -6.17 -4.80 36.38
C LEU A 100 -6.59 -6.05 35.57
N ALA A 101 -7.26 -5.85 34.44
CA ALA A 101 -7.65 -6.92 33.54
C ALA A 101 -6.43 -7.53 32.85
N SER A 102 -6.58 -8.75 32.35
CA SER A 102 -5.54 -9.41 31.54
C SER A 102 -5.21 -8.60 30.28
N ILE A 103 -4.02 -8.82 29.71
CA ILE A 103 -3.59 -8.14 28.48
C ILE A 103 -4.57 -8.46 27.34
N GLU A 104 -5.09 -9.68 27.32
CA GLU A 104 -6.08 -10.16 26.36
C GLU A 104 -7.40 -9.39 26.47
N GLU A 105 -7.89 -9.15 27.68
CA GLU A 105 -9.12 -8.36 27.93
C GLU A 105 -8.92 -6.89 27.58
N GLN A 106 -7.77 -6.30 27.93
CA GLN A 106 -7.41 -4.94 27.54
C GLN A 106 -7.38 -4.79 26.01
N TYR A 107 -6.77 -5.76 25.33
CA TYR A 107 -6.71 -5.80 23.88
C TYR A 107 -8.09 -5.98 23.24
N ALA A 108 -8.93 -6.86 23.78
CA ALA A 108 -10.28 -7.10 23.29
C ALA A 108 -11.13 -5.81 23.36
N TRP A 109 -11.08 -5.10 24.49
CA TRP A 109 -11.77 -3.82 24.64
C TRP A 109 -11.28 -2.76 23.64
N LEU A 110 -9.96 -2.61 23.47
CA LEU A 110 -9.38 -1.70 22.47
C LEU A 110 -9.80 -2.09 21.04
N LYS A 111 -9.88 -3.39 20.75
CA LYS A 111 -10.31 -3.91 19.45
C LYS A 111 -11.77 -3.55 19.17
N GLU A 112 -12.65 -3.72 20.15
CA GLU A 112 -14.06 -3.33 20.02
C GLU A 112 -14.22 -1.83 19.74
N LEU A 113 -13.47 -0.97 20.43
CA LEU A 113 -13.44 0.46 20.14
C LEU A 113 -12.95 0.76 18.72
N GLY A 114 -11.90 0.06 18.28
CA GLY A 114 -11.40 0.17 16.91
C GLY A 114 -12.48 -0.22 15.89
N GLU A 115 -13.18 -1.33 16.11
CA GLU A 115 -14.27 -1.80 15.25
C GLU A 115 -15.42 -0.79 15.17
N GLN A 116 -15.79 -0.15 16.28
CA GLN A 116 -16.80 0.91 16.32
C GLN A 116 -16.37 2.13 15.50
N LEU A 117 -15.09 2.53 15.61
CA LEU A 117 -14.52 3.63 14.83
C LEU A 117 -14.52 3.29 13.33
N PHE A 118 -14.08 2.07 12.97
CA PHE A 118 -14.07 1.59 11.58
C PHE A 118 -15.47 1.57 10.98
N LYS A 119 -16.46 1.12 11.75
CA LYS A 119 -17.86 1.07 11.31
C LYS A 119 -18.44 2.47 11.10
N THR A 120 -18.20 3.38 12.03
CA THR A 120 -18.86 4.70 12.04
C THR A 120 -18.24 5.68 11.07
N TYR A 121 -16.91 5.79 11.02
CA TYR A 121 -16.23 6.87 10.31
C TYR A 121 -15.54 6.41 9.02
N ILE A 122 -15.01 5.19 9.02
CA ILE A 122 -14.27 4.66 7.87
C ILE A 122 -15.21 3.87 6.96
N LYS A 123 -16.31 3.35 7.49
CA LYS A 123 -17.33 2.57 6.77
C LYS A 123 -16.71 1.41 5.99
N LEU A 124 -15.95 0.57 6.70
CA LEU A 124 -15.40 -0.68 6.15
C LEU A 124 -16.43 -1.84 6.18
N ASN A 125 -17.44 -1.76 7.06
CA ASN A 125 -18.36 -2.86 7.36
C ASN A 125 -19.78 -2.66 6.81
N GLU A 126 -20.08 -1.57 6.10
CA GLU A 126 -21.33 -1.48 5.32
C GLU A 126 -21.33 -2.46 4.13
N ASP A 127 -20.18 -3.11 3.86
CA ASP A 127 -19.94 -3.96 2.69
C ASP A 127 -20.24 -5.46 2.90
N SER A 128 -20.85 -5.91 4.00
CA SER A 128 -21.20 -7.35 4.12
C SER A 128 -22.28 -7.78 3.13
N LEU A 129 -23.21 -6.87 2.77
CA LEU A 129 -24.16 -7.07 1.66
C LEU A 129 -23.49 -6.85 0.29
N ILE A 130 -22.56 -5.89 0.21
CA ILE A 130 -21.79 -5.60 -1.01
C ILE A 130 -20.85 -6.76 -1.35
N ASN A 131 -20.28 -7.50 -0.41
CA ASN A 131 -19.44 -8.66 -0.71
C ASN A 131 -20.21 -9.84 -1.32
N ILE A 132 -21.46 -10.09 -0.90
CA ILE A 132 -22.31 -11.14 -1.49
C ILE A 132 -22.84 -10.67 -2.85
N GLN A 133 -23.40 -9.45 -2.94
CA GLN A 133 -23.84 -8.86 -4.21
C GLN A 133 -22.71 -8.71 -5.21
N MET A 134 -21.51 -8.31 -4.79
CA MET A 134 -20.33 -8.23 -5.67
C MET A 134 -19.89 -9.60 -6.12
N THR A 135 -19.99 -10.66 -5.31
CA THR A 135 -19.57 -12.00 -5.76
C THR A 135 -20.50 -12.51 -6.87
N ASP A 136 -21.81 -12.34 -6.70
CA ASP A 136 -22.80 -12.74 -7.71
C ASP A 136 -22.72 -11.83 -8.96
N GLN A 137 -22.58 -10.52 -8.78
CA GLN A 137 -22.39 -9.57 -9.89
C GLN A 137 -21.08 -9.80 -10.63
N VAL A 138 -19.98 -10.12 -9.93
CA VAL A 138 -18.69 -10.44 -10.56
C VAL A 138 -18.79 -11.74 -11.33
N SER A 139 -19.43 -12.77 -10.78
CA SER A 139 -19.70 -14.02 -11.52
C SER A 139 -20.55 -13.77 -12.76
N GLU A 140 -21.61 -12.97 -12.64
CA GLU A 140 -22.47 -12.62 -13.77
C GLU A 140 -21.71 -11.78 -14.82
N MET A 141 -20.86 -10.85 -14.38
CA MET A 141 -19.99 -10.08 -15.28
C MET A 141 -18.97 -10.96 -16.01
N ASP A 142 -18.40 -11.96 -15.33
CA ASP A 142 -17.48 -12.94 -15.91
C ASP A 142 -18.21 -13.84 -16.93
N ASP A 143 -19.41 -14.31 -16.60
CA ASP A 143 -20.26 -15.08 -17.52
C ASP A 143 -20.64 -14.25 -18.77
N GLN A 144 -21.03 -12.99 -18.57
CA GLN A 144 -21.30 -12.04 -19.67
C GLN A 144 -20.05 -11.79 -20.52
N GLU A 145 -18.87 -11.72 -19.90
CA GLU A 145 -17.62 -11.54 -20.60
C GLU A 145 -17.25 -12.76 -21.46
N LEU A 146 -17.46 -13.97 -20.93
CA LEU A 146 -17.28 -15.23 -21.66
C LEU A 146 -18.22 -15.29 -22.86
N LEU A 147 -19.50 -14.98 -22.69
CA LEU A 147 -20.48 -14.94 -23.79
C LEU A 147 -20.06 -13.95 -24.88
N LEU A 148 -19.59 -12.77 -24.51
CA LEU A 148 -19.08 -11.80 -25.48
C LEU A 148 -17.83 -12.29 -26.21
N ALA A 149 -16.95 -13.04 -25.53
CA ALA A 149 -15.79 -13.66 -26.14
C ALA A 149 -16.17 -14.77 -27.12
N GLU A 150 -17.20 -15.56 -26.84
CA GLU A 150 -17.73 -16.58 -27.76
C GLU A 150 -18.35 -15.96 -29.02
N MET A 151 -18.95 -14.78 -28.90
CA MET A 151 -19.50 -14.02 -30.03
C MET A 151 -18.43 -13.34 -30.89
N TYR A 152 -17.15 -13.49 -30.56
CA TYR A 152 -16.04 -12.98 -31.34
C TYR A 152 -15.58 -14.01 -32.38
N ASP A 153 -15.75 -13.68 -33.66
CA ASP A 153 -15.24 -14.52 -34.74
C ASP A 153 -13.81 -14.10 -35.10
N SER A 154 -12.86 -14.97 -34.74
CA SER A 154 -11.43 -14.79 -34.98
C SER A 154 -11.04 -14.82 -36.47
N ARG A 155 -11.86 -15.41 -37.33
CA ARG A 155 -11.59 -15.50 -38.78
C ARG A 155 -11.82 -14.15 -39.47
N ILE A 156 -12.83 -13.42 -39.03
CA ILE A 156 -13.19 -12.09 -39.56
C ILE A 156 -12.75 -10.95 -38.64
N ASN A 157 -12.17 -11.27 -37.47
CA ASN A 157 -11.65 -10.33 -36.48
C ASN A 157 -12.72 -9.34 -36.00
N ARG A 158 -13.96 -9.81 -35.81
CA ARG A 158 -15.15 -9.01 -35.45
C ARG A 158 -16.07 -9.77 -34.51
N TYR A 159 -16.80 -9.01 -33.69
CA TYR A 159 -17.95 -9.52 -32.94
C TYR A 159 -19.15 -9.67 -33.87
N SER A 160 -19.83 -10.81 -33.81
CA SER A 160 -21.02 -11.11 -34.63
C SER A 160 -22.23 -11.29 -33.74
N CYS A 161 -23.32 -10.60 -34.07
CA CYS A 161 -24.60 -10.78 -33.40
C CYS A 161 -25.48 -11.81 -34.12
N THR A 162 -26.44 -12.39 -33.40
CA THR A 162 -27.50 -13.25 -33.95
C THR A 162 -28.42 -12.52 -34.94
N CYS A 163 -28.44 -11.18 -34.94
CA CYS A 163 -29.13 -10.37 -35.94
C CYS A 163 -28.29 -10.06 -37.20
N ASN A 164 -27.18 -10.78 -37.43
CA ASN A 164 -26.23 -10.61 -38.54
C ASN A 164 -25.49 -9.26 -38.59
N LYS A 165 -25.59 -8.41 -37.56
CA LYS A 165 -24.77 -7.20 -37.43
C LYS A 165 -23.39 -7.57 -36.87
N THR A 166 -22.33 -6.94 -37.41
CA THR A 166 -20.94 -7.18 -36.96
C THR A 166 -20.25 -5.91 -36.50
N TYR A 167 -19.35 -6.03 -35.52
CA TYR A 167 -18.71 -4.91 -34.86
C TYR A 167 -17.21 -5.15 -34.66
N LYS A 168 -16.40 -4.14 -34.94
CA LYS A 168 -14.93 -4.21 -34.78
C LYS A 168 -14.49 -4.17 -33.31
N THR A 169 -15.22 -3.44 -32.47
CA THR A 169 -14.85 -3.19 -31.08
C THR A 169 -15.95 -3.67 -30.15
N LYS A 170 -15.56 -4.29 -29.04
CA LYS A 170 -16.46 -4.77 -27.98
C LYS A 170 -17.41 -3.70 -27.44
N GLY A 171 -16.96 -2.45 -27.29
CA GLY A 171 -17.82 -1.36 -26.78
C GLY A 171 -19.02 -1.04 -27.67
N HIS A 172 -18.81 -0.98 -29.00
CA HIS A 172 -19.91 -0.80 -29.95
C HIS A 172 -20.84 -2.02 -29.99
N PHE A 173 -20.29 -3.22 -29.80
CA PHE A 173 -21.06 -4.44 -29.74
C PHE A 173 -21.96 -4.49 -28.49
N LYS A 174 -21.44 -4.18 -27.29
CA LYS A 174 -22.23 -4.05 -26.06
C LYS A 174 -23.40 -3.08 -26.23
N ARG A 175 -23.15 -1.89 -26.78
CA ARG A 175 -24.21 -0.89 -27.05
C ARG A 175 -25.30 -1.38 -28.01
N HIS A 176 -24.92 -2.21 -28.98
CA HIS A 176 -25.89 -2.80 -29.90
C HIS A 176 -26.78 -3.81 -29.17
N LEU A 177 -26.18 -4.66 -28.34
CA LEU A 177 -26.87 -5.67 -27.56
C LEU A 177 -27.84 -5.05 -26.54
N GLU A 178 -27.44 -3.95 -25.89
CA GLU A 178 -28.31 -3.18 -25.00
C GLU A 178 -29.55 -2.64 -25.73
N LYS A 179 -29.36 -2.11 -26.94
CA LYS A 179 -30.42 -1.39 -27.67
C LYS A 179 -31.37 -2.29 -28.44
N GLU A 180 -30.85 -3.36 -29.04
CA GLU A 180 -31.57 -4.16 -30.02
C GLU A 180 -31.94 -5.55 -29.49
N HIS A 181 -31.29 -5.98 -28.40
CA HIS A 181 -31.48 -7.29 -27.79
C HIS A 181 -31.79 -7.21 -26.29
N GLU A 182 -32.03 -6.00 -25.78
CA GLU A 182 -32.38 -5.73 -24.36
C GLU A 182 -31.41 -6.39 -23.36
N TRP A 183 -30.14 -6.55 -23.77
CA TRP A 183 -29.18 -7.23 -22.92
C TRP A 183 -28.75 -6.30 -21.77
N GLY A 184 -29.12 -6.67 -20.55
CA GLY A 184 -28.76 -5.93 -19.34
C GLY A 184 -27.31 -6.17 -18.93
N PHE A 185 -26.43 -5.20 -19.16
CA PHE A 185 -25.09 -5.21 -18.57
C PHE A 185 -25.14 -4.58 -17.17
N ALA A 186 -24.58 -5.27 -16.18
CA ALA A 186 -24.64 -4.91 -14.75
C ALA A 186 -24.12 -3.49 -14.43
N LEU A 187 -23.24 -2.94 -15.28
CA LEU A 187 -22.60 -1.63 -15.08
C LEU A 187 -23.54 -0.41 -15.19
N ASN A 188 -24.77 -0.55 -15.69
CA ASN A 188 -25.65 0.58 -15.98
C ASN A 188 -26.86 0.73 -15.05
N GLN A 189 -27.07 -0.18 -14.09
CA GLN A 189 -28.27 -0.16 -13.23
C GLN A 189 -28.17 0.79 -12.02
N ASP A 190 -26.96 1.26 -11.66
CA ASP A 190 -26.79 2.12 -10.48
C ASP A 190 -27.09 3.60 -10.75
N THR A 191 -27.18 4.04 -12.01
CA THR A 191 -27.43 5.45 -12.32
C THR A 191 -28.90 5.86 -12.28
N THR A 192 -29.84 4.91 -12.19
CA THR A 192 -31.29 5.20 -12.32
C THR A 192 -32.14 4.88 -11.08
N ASN A 193 -31.62 4.18 -10.07
CA ASN A 193 -32.35 3.91 -8.82
C ASN A 193 -31.98 4.86 -7.67
N SER A 194 -31.44 6.02 -8.01
CA SER A 194 -31.13 7.11 -7.08
C SER A 194 -32.40 7.91 -6.74
N ALA A 195 -33.40 7.24 -6.19
CA ALA A 195 -34.66 7.82 -5.73
C ALA A 195 -34.86 7.61 -4.22
N MET A 196 -33.81 7.80 -3.43
CA MET A 196 -33.90 8.00 -1.97
C MET A 196 -32.61 8.56 -1.36
N HIS A 197 -31.96 9.57 -1.96
CA HIS A 197 -30.81 10.19 -1.31
C HIS A 197 -31.23 11.19 -0.23
N SER A 198 -31.06 10.80 1.03
CA SER A 198 -30.54 11.74 2.02
C SER A 198 -29.29 12.39 1.42
N LYS A 199 -29.14 13.73 1.50
CA LYS A 199 -27.92 14.44 1.07
C LYS A 199 -26.69 13.74 1.65
N GLU A 200 -25.94 13.04 0.81
CA GLU A 200 -24.73 12.35 1.22
C GLU A 200 -23.69 13.40 1.64
N ASP A 201 -23.10 13.24 2.83
CA ASP A 201 -22.03 14.13 3.27
C ASP A 201 -20.75 13.79 2.49
N HIS A 202 -20.55 14.49 1.38
CA HIS A 202 -19.38 14.33 0.51
C HIS A 202 -18.05 14.55 1.25
N VAL A 203 -18.03 15.33 2.33
CA VAL A 203 -16.82 15.56 3.13
C VAL A 203 -16.54 14.35 4.02
N ALA A 204 -17.57 13.72 4.59
CA ALA A 204 -17.42 12.45 5.30
C ALA A 204 -16.96 11.33 4.36
N VAL A 205 -17.54 11.22 3.15
CA VAL A 205 -17.13 10.24 2.13
C VAL A 205 -15.67 10.45 1.70
N TRP A 206 -15.27 11.70 1.47
CA TRP A 206 -13.90 12.05 1.14
C TRP A 206 -12.92 11.63 2.24
N ARG A 207 -13.22 11.94 3.50
CA ARG A 207 -12.38 11.59 4.66
C ARG A 207 -12.28 10.07 4.82
N ALA A 208 -13.40 9.37 4.76
CA ALA A 208 -13.44 7.91 4.82
C ALA A 208 -12.58 7.28 3.71
N SER A 209 -12.69 7.77 2.48
CA SER A 209 -11.91 7.29 1.34
C SER A 209 -10.40 7.53 1.51
N PHE A 210 -10.02 8.72 1.99
CA PHE A 210 -8.62 9.03 2.32
C PHE A 210 -8.09 8.09 3.40
N MET A 211 -8.87 7.87 4.48
CA MET A 211 -8.48 6.99 5.58
C MET A 211 -8.34 5.54 5.12
N LYS A 212 -9.24 5.01 4.28
CA LYS A 212 -9.14 3.66 3.70
C LYS A 212 -7.80 3.46 2.96
N LEU A 213 -7.45 4.38 2.07
CA LEU A 213 -6.21 4.28 1.29
C LEU A 213 -4.95 4.48 2.15
N SER A 214 -5.01 5.37 3.14
CA SER A 214 -3.90 5.61 4.07
C SER A 214 -3.69 4.45 5.05
N LEU A 215 -4.76 3.77 5.46
CA LEU A 215 -4.69 2.56 6.28
C LEU A 215 -4.12 1.39 5.48
N LEU A 216 -4.49 1.24 4.21
CA LEU A 216 -3.85 0.26 3.31
C LEU A 216 -2.34 0.52 3.22
N LEU A 217 -1.93 1.78 3.01
CA LEU A 217 -0.52 2.16 2.99
C LEU A 217 0.21 1.81 4.30
N ARG A 218 -0.41 2.10 5.45
CA ARG A 218 0.13 1.78 6.77
C ARG A 218 0.24 0.26 7.00
N ASP A 219 -0.78 -0.51 6.64
CA ASP A 219 -0.77 -1.97 6.75
C ASP A 219 0.31 -2.59 5.86
N THR A 220 0.50 -2.06 4.64
CA THR A 220 1.55 -2.51 3.74
C THR A 220 2.93 -2.20 4.33
N GLU A 221 3.17 -0.99 4.82
CA GLU A 221 4.46 -0.66 5.46
C GLU A 221 4.75 -1.59 6.64
N ASP A 222 3.77 -1.78 7.52
CA ASP A 222 3.87 -2.66 8.68
C ASP A 222 4.15 -4.11 8.26
N ALA A 223 3.44 -4.63 7.25
CA ALA A 223 3.67 -5.98 6.72
C ALA A 223 5.11 -6.17 6.23
N TYR A 224 5.69 -5.20 5.52
CA TYR A 224 7.09 -5.24 5.13
C TYR A 224 8.05 -5.13 6.32
N GLN A 225 7.77 -4.29 7.33
CA GLN A 225 8.62 -4.16 8.53
C GLN A 225 8.64 -5.45 9.38
N TYR A 226 7.51 -6.15 9.44
CA TYR A 226 7.38 -7.43 10.16
C TYR A 226 7.76 -8.65 9.32
N GLY A 227 7.96 -8.50 8.01
CA GLY A 227 8.30 -9.63 7.13
C GLY A 227 7.12 -10.56 6.87
N ASP A 228 5.89 -10.04 6.95
CA ASP A 228 4.66 -10.82 6.82
C ASP A 228 4.27 -10.93 5.33
N GLY A 229 4.74 -12.00 4.69
CA GLY A 229 4.47 -12.26 3.28
C GLY A 229 2.98 -12.42 2.98
N ASP A 230 2.20 -12.99 3.89
CA ASP A 230 0.76 -13.18 3.67
C ASP A 230 0.01 -11.84 3.66
N ARG A 231 0.34 -10.93 4.60
CA ARG A 231 -0.21 -9.56 4.61
C ARG A 231 0.21 -8.77 3.37
N ILE A 232 1.48 -8.86 2.96
CA ILE A 232 1.96 -8.20 1.73
C ILE A 232 1.11 -8.63 0.53
N PHE A 233 0.94 -9.94 0.32
CA PHE A 233 0.19 -10.44 -0.84
C PHE A 233 -1.32 -10.15 -0.77
N ARG A 234 -1.88 -10.12 0.44
CA ARG A 234 -3.25 -9.66 0.64
C ARG A 234 -3.42 -8.20 0.22
N ASN A 235 -2.50 -7.33 0.62
CA ASN A 235 -2.57 -5.91 0.30
C ASN A 235 -2.36 -5.64 -1.18
N VAL A 236 -1.46 -6.38 -1.83
CA VAL A 236 -1.22 -6.32 -3.28
C VAL A 236 -2.52 -6.47 -4.10
N LYS A 237 -3.52 -7.21 -3.61
CA LYS A 237 -4.86 -7.30 -4.25
C LYS A 237 -5.56 -5.95 -4.29
N PHE A 238 -5.67 -5.28 -3.15
CA PHE A 238 -6.28 -3.95 -3.07
C PHE A 238 -5.46 -2.92 -3.82
N GLU A 239 -4.14 -2.97 -3.66
CA GLU A 239 -3.26 -2.01 -4.31
C GLU A 239 -3.30 -2.13 -5.84
N MET A 240 -3.49 -3.34 -6.39
CA MET A 240 -3.67 -3.56 -7.83
C MET A 240 -4.93 -2.87 -8.33
N LEU A 241 -6.04 -2.95 -7.58
CA LEU A 241 -7.28 -2.25 -7.89
C LEU A 241 -7.09 -0.72 -7.83
N CYS A 242 -6.39 -0.22 -6.81
CA CYS A 242 -6.07 1.20 -6.72
C CYS A 242 -5.20 1.67 -7.90
N ALA A 243 -4.20 0.87 -8.30
CA ALA A 243 -3.36 1.17 -9.45
C ALA A 243 -4.16 1.19 -10.77
N ASP A 244 -5.14 0.31 -10.91
CA ASP A 244 -6.04 0.29 -12.06
C ASP A 244 -6.93 1.55 -12.12
N ALA A 245 -7.60 1.85 -11.01
CA ALA A 245 -8.48 3.02 -10.87
C ALA A 245 -7.73 4.34 -11.14
N ALA A 246 -6.45 4.42 -10.75
CA ALA A 246 -5.62 5.59 -10.97
C ALA A 246 -4.80 5.55 -12.29
N HIS A 247 -5.11 4.61 -13.18
CA HIS A 247 -4.49 4.44 -14.50
C HIS A 247 -2.96 4.28 -14.48
N HIS A 248 -2.47 3.61 -13.44
CA HIS A 248 -1.07 3.32 -13.23
C HIS A 248 -0.70 1.94 -13.79
N THR A 249 -0.74 1.80 -15.12
CA THR A 249 -0.56 0.52 -15.83
C THR A 249 0.73 -0.23 -15.46
N LYS A 250 1.85 0.47 -15.28
CA LYS A 250 3.14 -0.13 -14.85
C LYS A 250 2.99 -0.87 -13.52
N TYR A 251 2.38 -0.21 -12.52
CA TYR A 251 2.20 -0.79 -11.18
C TYR A 251 1.14 -1.88 -11.19
N ARG A 252 0.02 -1.68 -11.91
CA ARG A 252 -0.99 -2.72 -12.11
C ARG A 252 -0.40 -4.02 -12.65
N LEU A 253 0.42 -3.95 -13.70
CA LEU A 253 1.08 -5.13 -14.28
C LEU A 253 2.08 -5.78 -13.34
N TRP A 254 2.81 -4.97 -12.57
CA TRP A 254 3.78 -5.48 -11.60
C TRP A 254 3.10 -6.23 -10.44
N LEU A 255 2.02 -5.67 -9.89
CA LEU A 255 1.21 -6.26 -8.82
C LEU A 255 0.51 -7.54 -9.28
N TRP A 256 -0.06 -7.51 -10.49
CA TRP A 256 -0.63 -8.71 -11.12
C TRP A 256 0.40 -9.82 -11.27
N ARG A 257 1.61 -9.48 -11.74
CA ARG A 257 2.69 -10.46 -11.91
C ARG A 257 3.13 -11.05 -10.57
N MET A 258 3.20 -10.22 -9.52
CA MET A 258 3.50 -10.68 -8.17
C MET A 258 2.49 -11.73 -7.71
N GLN A 259 1.19 -11.47 -7.88
CA GLN A 259 0.13 -12.45 -7.58
C GLN A 259 0.24 -13.71 -8.44
N ALA A 260 0.48 -13.56 -9.74
CA ALA A 260 0.60 -14.70 -10.65
C ALA A 260 1.78 -15.60 -10.28
N TYR A 261 2.89 -15.05 -9.77
CA TYR A 261 4.01 -15.82 -9.25
C TYR A 261 3.65 -16.65 -8.02
N GLU A 262 2.85 -16.13 -7.10
CA GLU A 262 2.47 -16.88 -5.89
C GLU A 262 1.39 -17.92 -6.16
N THR A 263 0.46 -17.62 -7.07
CA THR A 263 -0.75 -18.45 -7.29
C THR A 263 -0.63 -19.46 -8.42
N ALA A 264 0.08 -19.16 -9.52
CA ALA A 264 -0.09 -19.89 -10.78
C ALA A 264 1.20 -20.22 -11.55
N ILE A 265 2.23 -19.36 -11.50
CA ILE A 265 3.39 -19.47 -12.39
C ILE A 265 4.53 -20.27 -11.74
N LEU A 266 4.81 -20.05 -10.45
CA LEU A 266 5.91 -20.71 -9.77
C LEU A 266 5.48 -22.05 -9.19
N SER A 267 6.43 -22.99 -9.04
CA SER A 267 6.18 -24.19 -8.25
C SER A 267 5.84 -23.82 -6.81
N PRO A 268 5.09 -24.66 -6.05
CA PRO A 268 4.72 -24.35 -4.66
C PRO A 268 5.91 -23.94 -3.78
N ARG A 269 7.06 -24.61 -3.96
CA ARG A 269 8.30 -24.26 -3.27
C ARG A 269 8.79 -22.85 -3.62
N GLN A 270 8.87 -22.56 -4.92
CA GLN A 270 9.34 -21.25 -5.40
C GLN A 270 8.38 -20.12 -5.02
N ALA A 271 7.07 -20.37 -5.00
CA ALA A 271 6.07 -19.42 -4.56
C ALA A 271 6.26 -19.05 -3.08
N VAL A 272 6.48 -20.05 -2.21
CA VAL A 272 6.81 -19.83 -0.80
C VAL A 272 8.10 -19.04 -0.65
N GLU A 273 9.17 -19.45 -1.35
CA GLU A 273 10.45 -18.72 -1.32
C GLU A 273 10.28 -17.28 -1.81
N TYR A 274 9.55 -17.05 -2.90
CA TYR A 274 9.30 -15.71 -3.45
C TYR A 274 8.52 -14.84 -2.46
N LYS A 275 7.44 -15.37 -1.87
CA LYS A 275 6.59 -14.65 -0.92
C LYS A 275 7.36 -14.18 0.31
N TRP A 276 8.17 -15.06 0.90
CA TRP A 276 8.94 -14.72 2.11
C TRP A 276 10.23 -13.95 1.81
N ASN A 277 10.74 -13.98 0.58
CA ASN A 277 11.89 -13.17 0.12
C ASN A 277 11.50 -11.75 -0.35
N CYS A 278 10.27 -11.30 -0.08
CA CYS A 278 9.85 -9.92 -0.33
C CYS A 278 10.53 -8.90 0.63
N THR A 279 11.11 -9.38 1.74
CA THR A 279 11.75 -8.55 2.76
C THR A 279 13.13 -9.08 3.12
N ALA A 280 13.95 -8.22 3.73
CA ALA A 280 15.24 -8.60 4.27
C ALA A 280 15.52 -7.89 5.60
N ASN A 281 16.05 -8.64 6.58
CA ASN A 281 16.49 -8.09 7.86
C ASN A 281 18.01 -7.90 7.88
N THR A 282 18.45 -6.67 7.69
CA THR A 282 19.90 -6.34 7.66
C THR A 282 20.48 -6.03 9.04
N HIS A 283 19.65 -5.63 10.01
CA HIS A 283 20.11 -5.12 11.31
C HIS A 283 19.74 -6.04 12.48
N GLY A 284 18.97 -7.10 12.23
CA GLY A 284 18.39 -7.99 13.24
C GLY A 284 17.27 -7.32 14.05
N GLY A 285 16.40 -8.14 14.65
CA GLY A 285 15.32 -7.70 15.52
C GLY A 285 13.96 -7.54 14.83
N LYS A 286 12.90 -7.51 15.65
CA LYS A 286 11.50 -7.40 15.21
C LYS A 286 11.21 -6.01 14.63
N GLY A 287 10.41 -5.93 13.56
CA GLY A 287 9.99 -4.66 12.94
C GLY A 287 11.10 -3.92 12.18
N LYS A 288 12.23 -4.59 11.89
CA LYS A 288 13.41 -3.97 11.25
C LYS A 288 13.70 -4.51 9.85
N ASN A 289 12.74 -5.24 9.29
CA ASN A 289 12.84 -5.67 7.90
C ASN A 289 12.68 -4.46 6.97
N ILE A 290 13.34 -4.52 5.82
CA ILE A 290 13.14 -3.61 4.71
C ILE A 290 12.62 -4.37 3.51
N PRO A 291 11.87 -3.74 2.59
CA PRO A 291 11.56 -4.33 1.30
C PRO A 291 12.84 -4.75 0.58
N ASN A 292 12.80 -5.91 -0.08
CA ASN A 292 13.96 -6.43 -0.81
C ASN A 292 14.40 -5.48 -1.94
N ASP A 293 13.47 -4.73 -2.55
CA ASP A 293 13.81 -3.68 -3.53
C ASP A 293 14.75 -2.61 -2.93
N ASN A 294 14.48 -2.17 -1.70
CA ASN A 294 15.34 -1.21 -1.00
C ASN A 294 16.72 -1.80 -0.67
N LEU A 295 16.79 -3.10 -0.37
CA LEU A 295 18.06 -3.81 -0.19
C LEU A 295 18.86 -3.82 -1.49
N VAL A 296 18.23 -4.22 -2.60
CA VAL A 296 18.86 -4.28 -3.93
C VAL A 296 19.34 -2.89 -4.34
N GLU A 297 18.53 -1.84 -4.14
CA GLU A 297 18.95 -0.46 -4.41
C GLU A 297 20.18 -0.07 -3.60
N THR A 298 20.18 -0.36 -2.29
CA THR A 298 21.33 -0.10 -1.41
C THR A 298 22.58 -0.83 -1.91
N LEU A 299 22.46 -2.09 -2.33
CA LEU A 299 23.57 -2.86 -2.89
C LEU A 299 24.07 -2.27 -4.21
N VAL A 300 23.17 -1.88 -5.12
CA VAL A 300 23.52 -1.26 -6.40
C VAL A 300 24.23 0.08 -6.18
N GLN A 301 23.76 0.91 -5.24
CA GLN A 301 24.43 2.17 -4.90
C GLN A 301 25.86 1.94 -4.38
N LYS A 302 26.05 0.91 -3.53
CA LYS A 302 27.37 0.50 -3.04
C LYS A 302 28.27 0.02 -4.19
N ILE A 303 27.76 -0.79 -5.12
CA ILE A 303 28.49 -1.24 -6.31
C ILE A 303 28.90 -0.04 -7.16
N LYS A 304 27.97 0.87 -7.46
CA LYS A 304 28.25 2.10 -8.22
C LYS A 304 29.34 2.95 -7.56
N LYS A 305 29.34 3.06 -6.22
CA LYS A 305 30.40 3.76 -5.48
C LYS A 305 31.76 3.07 -5.63
N LYS A 306 31.82 1.75 -5.46
CA LYS A 306 33.06 0.96 -5.62
C LYS A 306 33.62 0.99 -7.04
N LEU A 307 32.75 1.01 -8.04
CA LEU A 307 33.14 1.19 -9.43
C LEU A 307 33.79 2.57 -9.64
N ARG A 308 33.19 3.64 -9.11
CA ARG A 308 33.79 4.98 -9.19
C ARG A 308 35.15 5.07 -8.51
N GLU A 309 35.35 4.35 -7.40
CA GLU A 309 36.64 4.26 -6.71
C GLU A 309 37.76 3.61 -7.56
N GLN A 310 37.43 2.84 -8.59
CA GLN A 310 38.43 2.21 -9.48
C GLN A 310 39.00 3.18 -10.54
N GLY A 311 38.34 4.31 -10.82
CA GLY A 311 38.79 5.27 -11.81
C GLY A 311 39.00 4.66 -13.21
N SER A 312 40.18 4.83 -13.78
CA SER A 312 40.53 4.29 -15.11
C SER A 312 40.65 2.77 -15.17
N ASN A 313 40.67 2.07 -14.03
CA ASN A 313 40.82 0.61 -13.97
C ASN A 313 39.49 -0.16 -14.13
N ILE A 314 38.38 0.54 -14.39
CA ILE A 314 37.07 -0.09 -14.58
C ILE A 314 37.10 -0.93 -15.87
N THR A 315 37.17 -2.24 -15.68
CA THR A 315 36.96 -3.26 -16.71
C THR A 315 35.75 -4.12 -16.37
N HIS A 316 35.17 -4.82 -17.35
CA HIS A 316 34.07 -5.77 -17.11
C HIS A 316 34.42 -6.78 -16.00
N ASN A 317 35.64 -7.35 -16.03
CA ASN A 317 36.10 -8.31 -15.03
C ASN A 317 36.27 -7.69 -13.64
N SER A 318 36.69 -6.43 -13.55
CA SER A 318 36.75 -5.72 -12.26
C SER A 318 35.35 -5.44 -11.70
N ALA A 319 34.40 -5.07 -12.57
CA ALA A 319 33.02 -4.82 -12.19
C ALA A 319 32.30 -6.08 -11.72
N GLN A 320 32.51 -7.21 -12.41
CA GLN A 320 31.99 -8.51 -12.01
C GLN A 320 32.55 -8.95 -10.66
N ARG A 321 33.87 -8.78 -10.44
CA ARG A 321 34.51 -9.07 -9.14
C ARG A 321 33.93 -8.22 -8.02
N ILE A 322 33.72 -6.92 -8.25
CA ILE A 322 33.09 -6.03 -7.27
C ILE A 322 31.66 -6.49 -6.96
N ALA A 323 30.85 -6.75 -7.98
CA ALA A 323 29.45 -7.16 -7.79
C ALA A 323 29.33 -8.47 -6.98
N LEU A 324 30.22 -9.44 -7.23
CA LEU A 324 30.21 -10.73 -6.52
C LEU A 324 30.77 -10.67 -5.10
N SER A 325 31.67 -9.74 -4.80
CA SER A 325 32.37 -9.70 -3.50
C SER A 325 31.83 -8.66 -2.52
N ILE A 326 31.05 -7.67 -2.97
CA ILE A 326 30.69 -6.51 -2.16
C ILE A 326 29.88 -6.85 -0.91
N GLN A 327 29.02 -7.86 -0.99
CA GLN A 327 28.20 -8.28 0.14
C GLN A 327 29.07 -8.86 1.26
N ILE A 328 29.96 -9.78 0.92
CA ILE A 328 30.90 -10.40 1.86
C ILE A 328 31.85 -9.35 2.45
N GLN A 329 32.38 -8.45 1.61
CA GLN A 329 33.25 -7.37 2.09
C GLN A 329 32.55 -6.46 3.11
N GLN A 330 31.27 -6.19 2.92
CA GLN A 330 30.50 -5.35 3.82
C GLN A 330 30.20 -6.06 5.15
N GLU A 331 29.82 -7.33 5.09
CA GLU A 331 29.58 -8.15 6.28
C GLU A 331 30.84 -8.26 7.15
N LEU A 332 32.00 -8.51 6.52
CA LEU A 332 33.29 -8.52 7.21
C LEU A 332 33.59 -7.16 7.87
N LYS A 333 33.33 -6.05 7.17
CA LYS A 333 33.56 -4.71 7.70
C LYS A 333 32.67 -4.39 8.89
N GLU A 334 31.39 -4.76 8.83
CA GLU A 334 30.42 -4.55 9.91
C GLU A 334 30.76 -5.41 11.13
N ASN A 335 31.06 -6.70 10.94
CA ASN A 335 31.49 -7.60 12.01
C ASN A 335 32.76 -7.10 12.70
N THR A 336 33.78 -6.70 11.93
CA THR A 336 35.03 -6.15 12.48
C THR A 336 34.77 -4.87 13.28
N SER A 337 33.86 -4.01 12.81
CA SER A 337 33.49 -2.78 13.51
C SER A 337 32.73 -3.05 14.82
N GLN A 338 31.87 -4.06 14.85
CA GLN A 338 31.14 -4.45 16.05
C GLN A 338 32.06 -5.06 17.11
N VAL A 339 32.99 -5.94 16.70
CA VAL A 339 34.01 -6.52 17.60
C VAL A 339 34.81 -5.41 18.26
N ARG A 340 35.32 -4.46 17.46
CA ARG A 340 36.07 -3.31 18.00
C ARG A 340 35.27 -2.48 19.01
N LYS A 341 33.97 -2.26 18.78
CA LYS A 341 33.12 -1.54 19.74
C LYS A 341 32.97 -2.30 21.06
N ARG A 342 32.80 -3.62 21.00
CA ARG A 342 32.72 -4.47 22.20
C ARG A 342 34.03 -4.46 22.97
N ASP A 343 35.17 -4.53 22.27
CA ASP A 343 36.49 -4.50 22.91
C ASP A 343 36.72 -3.19 23.66
N VAL A 344 36.40 -2.04 23.04
CA VAL A 344 36.48 -0.73 23.70
C VAL A 344 35.56 -0.64 24.92
N GLN A 345 34.33 -1.17 24.80
CA GLN A 345 33.36 -1.14 25.89
C GLN A 345 33.78 -2.04 27.06
N ASN A 346 34.36 -3.21 26.77
CA ASN A 346 34.95 -4.09 27.77
C ASN A 346 36.17 -3.44 28.44
N GLN A 347 37.03 -2.75 27.67
CA GLN A 347 38.18 -2.02 28.22
C GLN A 347 37.73 -0.94 29.22
N LEU A 348 36.72 -0.14 28.86
CA LEU A 348 36.13 0.87 29.73
C LEU A 348 35.49 0.27 31.00
N LEU A 349 34.83 -0.89 30.89
CA LEU A 349 34.30 -1.64 32.03
C LEU A 349 35.40 -2.18 32.95
N THR A 350 36.52 -2.61 32.37
CA THR A 350 37.66 -3.13 33.15
C THR A 350 38.38 -1.99 33.89
N GLU A 351 38.58 -0.86 33.23
CA GLU A 351 39.18 0.35 33.83
C GLU A 351 38.30 0.92 34.96
N THR A 352 36.98 0.95 34.77
CA THR A 352 36.05 1.40 35.82
C THR A 352 36.00 0.45 37.01
N LEU A 353 36.07 -0.87 36.79
CA LEU A 353 36.15 -1.84 37.90
C LEU A 353 37.49 -1.74 38.65
N SER A 354 38.60 -1.44 37.97
CA SER A 354 39.91 -1.23 38.61
C SER A 354 40.05 0.09 39.37
N LEU A 355 39.08 1.01 39.24
CA LEU A 355 38.99 2.24 40.01
C LEU A 355 38.05 2.10 41.23
N ILE A 356 37.23 1.05 41.26
CA ILE A 356 36.23 0.79 42.31
C ILE A 356 36.77 -0.24 43.34
N PHE A 357 37.74 -1.08 42.96
CA PHE A 357 38.52 -1.96 43.84
C PHE A 357 39.96 -1.48 43.92
#